data_AF-A0A1C4V6Q5-F1
#
_entry.id   AF-A0A1C4V6Q5-F1
#
_cell.length_a   1.000
_cell.length_b   1.000
_cell.length_c   1.000
_cell.angle_alpha   90.00
_cell.angle_beta   90.00
_cell.angle_gamma   90.00
#
_symmetry.space_group_name_H-M   'P 1'
#
loop_
_entity.id
_entity.type
_entity.pdbx_description
1 polymer ?
#
loop_
_entity_poly.entity_id
_entity_poly.type
_entity_poly.pdbx_seq_one_letter_code
_entity_poly.pdbx_strand_id
1 'polypeptide(L)'
;MRRTTVTAGLAFAAALALTTSTAALPATAAEVPAAPAAAPAVAALAAPDISVTNVQAHLSQFQSIATSNGGNRRSGSAGYTASVNYVKGKLQAAGYTVTEQTCTSCTYSGNNVIAEWPGGAPADQVIMFGAHLDGVTAGPGINDNASGSSVLLENALVLAQQNPSLTKRVRFAWWNGEEQGLQGSKFYVNSLSATQKGYIKGYYNFDMVASTNGGYFINRVTSTTAAPLKAYWDSLGLSPEENVEGQGRSDDYSFQQAGIPTSGYAMGASATKTSAQATKWGGTAGSSYDPCYHRACDTTSNINATGLNRSADGIAYAIWDQAVGGGTPTNDFSVAVSPTSGSIARGASTTATVSTATTSGSAQTVALSATGAPSGVTVSFSPSSVTSGGSSTMTIAASASAAPGTYAITVTGTGSATRTATYSVTVTGTGGCAGGQVVGNSGFESGATVWTASSGVITNSASQAAHAGSYKAWLGGYGGSRAQTLSQSLTVPAGCATYTLSFWLHIDTAETTSIRQYDKLTVAVGGTTLATYSNLNKASGYTQRTFDAAAYAGQTVTLTFTGVEDSSLQTSFVVDDVTLTAS
;
A
#
# COMPACT_ATOMS: atom_id res chain seq x y z
N MET A 1 -62.35 13.29 -69.33
CA MET A 1 -62.72 12.03 -70.02
C MET A 1 -62.66 10.89 -69.02
N ARG A 2 -63.79 10.15 -68.88
CA ARG A 2 -64.01 8.74 -68.45
C ARG A 2 -62.97 8.08 -67.51
N ARG A 3 -63.29 7.32 -66.46
CA ARG A 3 -64.52 6.70 -65.90
C ARG A 3 -64.07 6.01 -64.58
N THR A 4 -64.68 6.32 -63.43
CA THR A 4 -65.54 5.45 -62.57
C THR A 4 -64.90 4.23 -61.84
N THR A 5 -65.01 4.28 -60.49
CA THR A 5 -65.44 3.24 -59.48
C THR A 5 -64.78 1.86 -59.42
N VAL A 6 -64.61 1.19 -58.26
CA VAL A 6 -65.59 0.73 -57.25
C VAL A 6 -64.84 0.46 -55.90
N THR A 7 -65.13 1.07 -54.73
CA THR A 7 -66.08 0.68 -53.63
C THR A 7 -66.00 -0.80 -53.19
N ALA A 8 -66.17 -1.29 -51.97
CA ALA A 8 -66.68 -0.90 -50.63
C ALA A 8 -66.17 -2.00 -49.64
N GLY A 9 -66.23 -1.92 -48.30
CA GLY A 9 -66.75 -0.95 -47.36
C GLY A 9 -66.95 -1.58 -45.96
N LEU A 10 -67.36 -0.71 -45.02
CA LEU A 10 -68.12 -0.93 -43.78
C LEU A 10 -67.47 -1.70 -42.61
N ALA A 11 -67.65 -1.38 -41.32
CA ALA A 11 -68.33 -0.30 -40.54
C ALA A 11 -67.90 -0.49 -39.06
N PHE A 12 -67.67 0.56 -38.25
CA PHE A 12 -68.55 1.13 -37.19
C PHE A 12 -69.32 0.07 -36.35
N ALA A 13 -69.50 0.11 -35.02
CA ALA A 13 -69.34 1.13 -33.97
C ALA A 13 -69.40 0.42 -32.58
N ALA A 14 -68.75 0.97 -31.54
CA ALA A 14 -69.36 1.59 -30.36
C ALA A 14 -70.12 0.70 -29.33
N ALA A 15 -69.53 0.65 -28.14
CA ALA A 15 -70.10 0.78 -26.79
C ALA A 15 -71.39 0.03 -26.38
N LEU A 16 -71.29 -0.75 -25.29
CA LEU A 16 -72.19 -0.61 -24.13
C LEU A 16 -71.63 -1.33 -22.89
N ALA A 17 -71.70 -0.66 -21.74
CA ALA A 17 -71.57 -1.24 -20.42
C ALA A 17 -72.97 -1.59 -19.87
N LEU A 18 -73.13 -2.73 -19.19
CA LEU A 18 -73.72 -2.84 -17.84
C LEU A 18 -73.82 -4.32 -17.39
N THR A 19 -73.19 -4.60 -16.24
CA THR A 19 -73.62 -5.44 -15.10
C THR A 19 -74.64 -6.58 -15.29
N THR A 20 -74.34 -7.80 -14.82
CA THR A 20 -74.73 -8.31 -13.48
C THR A 20 -74.46 -9.82 -13.31
N SER A 21 -74.26 -10.18 -12.05
CA SER A 21 -74.59 -11.46 -11.39
C SER A 21 -73.52 -12.56 -11.31
N THR A 22 -73.39 -13.00 -10.06
CA THR A 22 -72.42 -13.88 -9.43
C THR A 22 -72.79 -15.35 -9.55
N ALA A 23 -71.81 -16.22 -9.83
CA ALA A 23 -71.83 -17.60 -9.37
C ALA A 23 -70.39 -18.03 -9.07
N ALA A 24 -70.13 -18.31 -7.79
CA ALA A 24 -68.84 -18.77 -7.29
C ALA A 24 -68.59 -20.24 -7.66
N LEU A 25 -67.38 -20.52 -8.14
CA LEU A 25 -66.77 -21.85 -8.18
C LEU A 25 -65.40 -21.76 -7.48
N PRO A 26 -64.98 -22.81 -6.75
CA PRO A 26 -63.86 -22.72 -5.82
C PRO A 26 -62.53 -22.54 -6.56
N ALA A 27 -61.72 -21.62 -6.06
CA ALA A 27 -60.39 -21.33 -6.54
C ALA A 27 -59.46 -22.53 -6.35
N THR A 28 -59.09 -23.20 -7.44
CA THR A 28 -57.80 -23.89 -7.51
C THR A 28 -56.76 -22.84 -7.86
N ALA A 29 -55.87 -22.53 -6.91
CA ALA A 29 -54.72 -21.68 -7.15
C ALA A 29 -53.81 -22.36 -8.18
N ALA A 30 -53.94 -21.99 -9.45
CA ALA A 30 -52.92 -22.24 -10.44
C ALA A 30 -51.78 -21.26 -10.16
N GLU A 31 -50.58 -21.78 -9.88
CA GLU A 31 -49.36 -20.99 -9.80
C GLU A 31 -49.22 -20.15 -11.07
N VAL A 32 -49.17 -18.83 -10.90
CA VAL A 32 -48.68 -17.93 -11.94
C VAL A 32 -47.22 -18.32 -12.19
N PRO A 33 -46.80 -18.65 -13.42
CA PRO A 33 -45.40 -18.89 -13.69
C PRO A 33 -44.64 -17.62 -13.31
N ALA A 34 -43.68 -17.75 -12.40
CA ALA A 34 -42.80 -16.65 -12.04
C ALA A 34 -42.22 -16.07 -13.33
N ALA A 35 -42.39 -14.75 -13.51
CA ALA A 35 -41.66 -14.03 -14.55
C ALA A 35 -40.18 -14.42 -14.44
N PRO A 36 -39.49 -14.72 -15.56
CA PRO A 36 -38.08 -15.08 -15.49
C PRO A 36 -37.38 -13.96 -14.75
N ALA A 37 -36.67 -14.31 -13.67
CA ALA A 37 -35.88 -13.37 -12.91
C ALA A 37 -35.04 -12.57 -13.91
N ALA A 38 -35.24 -11.25 -13.93
CA ALA A 38 -34.37 -10.38 -14.69
C ALA A 38 -32.94 -10.75 -14.28
N ALA A 39 -32.13 -11.14 -15.26
CA ALA A 39 -30.71 -11.41 -15.02
C ALA A 39 -30.16 -10.24 -14.21
N PRO A 40 -29.33 -10.48 -13.17
CA PRO A 40 -28.78 -9.40 -12.39
C PRO A 40 -28.12 -8.43 -13.38
N ALA A 41 -28.52 -7.16 -13.33
CA ALA A 41 -27.90 -6.12 -14.14
C ALA A 41 -26.40 -6.21 -13.86
N VAL A 42 -25.63 -6.64 -14.86
CA VAL A 42 -24.18 -6.74 -14.75
C VAL A 42 -23.73 -5.32 -14.40
N ALA A 43 -23.24 -5.13 -13.18
CA ALA A 43 -22.76 -3.83 -12.73
C ALA A 43 -21.79 -3.32 -13.79
N ALA A 44 -22.00 -2.09 -14.27
CA ALA A 44 -21.11 -1.46 -15.23
C ALA A 44 -19.68 -1.57 -14.69
N LEU A 45 -18.86 -2.41 -15.32
CA LEU A 45 -17.46 -2.54 -14.95
C LEU A 45 -16.82 -1.20 -15.25
N ALA A 46 -16.34 -0.54 -14.22
CA ALA A 46 -15.55 0.66 -14.37
C ALA A 46 -14.22 0.35 -15.08
N ALA A 47 -13.66 1.35 -15.76
CA ALA A 47 -12.35 1.25 -16.37
C ALA A 47 -11.28 0.91 -15.29
N PRO A 48 -10.41 -0.09 -15.54
CA PRO A 48 -9.34 -0.46 -14.62
C PRO A 48 -8.22 0.59 -14.63
N ASP A 49 -7.52 0.69 -13.50
CA ASP A 49 -6.23 1.38 -13.40
C ASP A 49 -5.16 0.61 -14.20
N ILE A 50 -4.34 1.33 -14.96
CA ILE A 50 -3.28 0.76 -15.76
C ILE A 50 -1.94 0.96 -15.04
N SER A 51 -1.31 -0.15 -14.65
CA SER A 51 -0.05 -0.10 -13.90
C SER A 51 1.05 0.62 -14.70
N VAL A 52 1.41 1.84 -14.29
CA VAL A 52 2.54 2.57 -14.89
C VAL A 52 3.86 1.81 -14.76
N THR A 53 4.01 0.97 -13.74
CA THR A 53 5.17 0.08 -13.62
C THR A 53 5.26 -0.91 -14.78
N ASN A 54 4.13 -1.51 -15.19
CA ASN A 54 4.11 -2.39 -16.35
C ASN A 54 4.37 -1.63 -17.66
N VAL A 55 3.79 -0.42 -17.80
CA VAL A 55 4.07 0.46 -18.95
C VAL A 55 5.57 0.80 -19.02
N GLN A 56 6.20 1.14 -17.89
CA GLN A 56 7.64 1.42 -17.82
C GLN A 56 8.50 0.19 -18.12
N ALA A 57 8.02 -1.02 -17.82
CA ALA A 57 8.68 -2.26 -18.22
C ALA A 57 8.66 -2.44 -19.75
N HIS A 58 7.56 -2.07 -20.43
CA HIS A 58 7.52 -2.03 -21.90
C HIS A 58 8.50 -1.01 -22.48
N LEU A 59 8.58 0.21 -21.91
CA LEU A 59 9.56 1.22 -22.32
C LEU A 59 11.00 0.72 -22.18
N SER A 60 11.31 0.08 -21.06
CA SER A 60 12.62 -0.52 -20.80
C SER A 60 12.95 -1.63 -21.81
N GLN A 61 11.94 -2.39 -22.24
CA GLN A 61 12.11 -3.39 -23.28
C GLN A 61 12.38 -2.75 -24.65
N PHE A 62 11.65 -1.70 -25.03
CA PHE A 62 11.93 -0.98 -26.28
C PHE A 62 13.31 -0.33 -26.28
N GLN A 63 13.74 0.23 -25.14
CA GLN A 63 15.12 0.72 -24.97
C GLN A 63 16.14 -0.39 -25.17
N SER A 64 15.93 -1.56 -24.56
CA SER A 64 16.83 -2.70 -24.69
C SER A 64 16.89 -3.22 -26.14
N ILE A 65 15.74 -3.25 -26.83
CA ILE A 65 15.64 -3.58 -28.25
C ILE A 65 16.46 -2.58 -29.08
N ALA A 66 16.28 -1.28 -28.87
CA ALA A 66 17.01 -0.25 -29.59
C ALA A 66 18.52 -0.40 -29.37
N THR A 67 18.97 -0.47 -28.10
CA THR A 67 20.38 -0.63 -27.72
C THR A 67 21.01 -1.85 -28.40
N SER A 68 20.29 -2.98 -28.43
CA SER A 68 20.78 -4.23 -29.03
C SER A 68 20.81 -4.21 -30.57
N ASN A 69 20.19 -3.21 -31.20
CA ASN A 69 19.99 -3.14 -32.65
C ASN A 69 20.45 -1.81 -33.26
N GLY A 70 21.62 -1.30 -32.82
CA GLY A 70 22.22 -0.10 -33.38
C GLY A 70 21.65 1.22 -32.83
N GLY A 71 21.04 1.18 -31.64
CA GLY A 71 20.59 2.34 -30.89
C GLY A 71 19.26 2.94 -31.33
N ASN A 72 18.51 2.30 -32.24
CA ASN A 72 17.27 2.84 -32.77
C ASN A 72 16.24 1.76 -33.14
N ARG A 73 15.01 2.19 -33.43
CA ARG A 73 13.89 1.34 -33.84
C ARG A 73 13.26 1.83 -35.15
N ARG A 74 14.06 2.45 -36.03
CA ARG A 74 13.58 3.00 -37.31
C ARG A 74 12.96 1.93 -38.18
N SER A 75 11.89 2.25 -38.91
CA SER A 75 11.32 1.41 -39.95
C SER A 75 12.39 0.72 -40.82
N GLY A 76 12.18 -0.56 -41.12
CA GLY A 76 13.10 -1.44 -41.84
C GLY A 76 14.40 -1.82 -41.11
N SER A 77 14.62 -1.36 -39.88
CA SER A 77 15.77 -1.79 -39.07
C SER A 77 15.49 -3.12 -38.34
N ALA A 78 16.56 -3.76 -37.87
CA ALA A 78 16.45 -4.90 -36.95
C ALA A 78 15.74 -4.51 -35.64
N GLY A 79 15.94 -3.28 -35.14
CA GLY A 79 15.28 -2.77 -33.94
C GLY A 79 13.76 -2.63 -34.10
N TYR A 80 13.30 -2.19 -35.28
CA TYR A 80 11.87 -2.17 -35.60
C TYR A 80 11.28 -3.58 -35.66
N THR A 81 11.94 -4.49 -36.38
CA THR A 81 11.51 -5.90 -36.49
C THR A 81 11.41 -6.57 -35.11
N ALA A 82 12.39 -6.34 -34.24
CA ALA A 82 12.36 -6.83 -32.86
C ALA A 82 11.23 -6.20 -32.03
N SER A 83 10.91 -4.92 -32.26
CA SER A 83 9.78 -4.23 -31.62
C SER A 83 8.43 -4.85 -32.04
N VAL A 84 8.25 -5.12 -33.34
CA VAL A 84 7.08 -5.83 -33.89
C VAL A 84 6.92 -7.20 -33.23
N ASN A 85 8.00 -7.99 -33.18
CA ASN A 85 7.98 -9.32 -32.57
C ASN A 85 7.60 -9.28 -31.09
N TYR A 86 8.10 -8.28 -30.35
CA TYR A 86 7.77 -8.10 -28.93
C TYR A 86 6.27 -7.84 -28.72
N VAL A 87 5.73 -6.84 -29.43
CA VAL A 87 4.30 -6.46 -29.33
C VAL A 87 3.41 -7.62 -29.75
N LYS A 88 3.69 -8.24 -30.90
CA LYS A 88 2.98 -9.43 -31.41
C LYS A 88 2.97 -10.56 -30.39
N GLY A 89 4.14 -10.92 -29.84
CA GLY A 89 4.26 -12.02 -28.89
C GLY A 89 3.43 -11.80 -27.62
N LYS A 90 3.43 -10.57 -27.09
CA LYS A 90 2.61 -10.20 -25.92
C LYS A 90 1.11 -10.32 -26.21
N LEU A 91 0.66 -9.80 -27.35
CA LEU A 91 -0.75 -9.83 -27.76
C LEU A 91 -1.25 -11.25 -28.05
N GLN A 92 -0.45 -12.06 -28.75
CA GLN A 92 -0.80 -13.47 -29.01
C GLN A 92 -0.89 -14.27 -27.72
N ALA A 93 0.05 -14.07 -26.78
CA ALA A 93 0.00 -14.71 -25.46
C ALA A 93 -1.24 -14.29 -24.64
N ALA A 94 -1.76 -13.08 -24.86
CA ALA A 94 -3.00 -12.60 -24.25
C ALA A 94 -4.27 -13.03 -25.00
N GLY A 95 -4.16 -13.78 -26.11
CA GLY A 95 -5.29 -14.33 -26.84
C GLY A 95 -5.85 -13.46 -27.97
N TYR A 96 -5.15 -12.40 -28.38
CA TYR A 96 -5.56 -11.59 -29.54
C TYR A 96 -5.35 -12.33 -30.86
N THR A 97 -6.22 -12.06 -31.83
CA THR A 97 -5.96 -12.39 -33.23
C THR A 97 -5.07 -11.31 -33.82
N VAL A 98 -3.79 -11.62 -34.03
CA VAL A 98 -2.78 -10.67 -34.51
C VAL A 98 -2.50 -10.87 -36.00
N THR A 99 -2.62 -9.80 -36.78
CA THR A 99 -2.26 -9.71 -38.20
C THR A 99 -1.04 -8.80 -38.36
N GLU A 100 0.02 -9.32 -38.99
CA GLU A 100 1.12 -8.50 -39.48
C GLU A 100 0.83 -8.08 -40.91
N GLN A 101 0.58 -6.78 -41.12
CA GLN A 101 0.36 -6.23 -42.45
C GLN A 101 1.66 -5.61 -42.96
N THR A 102 2.34 -6.32 -43.86
CA THR A 102 3.54 -5.79 -44.52
C THR A 102 3.18 -4.60 -45.40
N CYS A 103 3.76 -3.44 -45.10
CA CYS A 103 3.63 -2.26 -45.95
C CYS A 103 4.58 -2.37 -47.14
N THR A 104 4.05 -2.82 -48.27
CA THR A 104 4.84 -3.07 -49.50
C THR A 104 5.15 -1.81 -50.27
N SER A 105 4.39 -0.72 -50.06
CA SER A 105 4.65 0.59 -50.69
C SER A 105 5.39 1.57 -49.79
N CYS A 106 5.81 1.16 -48.59
CA CYS A 106 6.59 2.00 -47.69
C CYS A 106 8.05 2.09 -48.16
N THR A 107 8.70 3.23 -47.94
CA THR A 107 10.14 3.46 -48.20
C THR A 107 10.99 2.36 -47.58
N TYR A 108 10.64 1.96 -46.36
CA TYR A 108 11.20 0.79 -45.70
C TYR A 108 10.10 -0.24 -45.50
N SER A 109 10.30 -1.43 -46.07
CA SER A 109 9.37 -2.53 -45.87
C SER A 109 9.38 -2.95 -44.39
N GLY A 110 8.19 -2.94 -43.79
CA GLY A 110 7.97 -3.25 -42.37
C GLY A 110 6.50 -3.57 -42.13
N ASN A 111 6.21 -4.27 -41.04
CA ASN A 111 4.86 -4.72 -40.72
C ASN A 111 4.16 -3.72 -39.80
N ASN A 112 2.97 -3.28 -40.17
CA ASN A 112 2.00 -2.84 -39.17
C ASN A 112 1.56 -4.07 -38.36
N VAL A 113 1.28 -3.89 -37.06
CA VAL A 113 0.68 -4.94 -36.21
C VAL A 113 -0.76 -4.57 -35.92
N ILE A 114 -1.71 -5.38 -36.34
CA ILE A 114 -3.14 -5.20 -36.08
C ILE A 114 -3.61 -6.32 -35.15
N ALA A 115 -4.14 -5.97 -33.98
CA ALA A 115 -4.63 -6.93 -33.01
C ALA A 115 -6.12 -6.77 -32.76
N GLU A 116 -6.86 -7.85 -33.00
CA GLU A 116 -8.31 -7.93 -32.84
C GLU A 116 -8.66 -8.76 -31.62
N TRP A 117 -9.51 -8.21 -30.75
CA TRP A 117 -10.08 -8.98 -29.65
C TRP A 117 -11.16 -9.94 -30.17
N PRO A 118 -11.10 -11.26 -29.89
CA PRO A 118 -12.04 -12.24 -30.46
C PRO A 118 -13.48 -12.16 -29.91
N GLY A 119 -13.74 -11.37 -28.85
CA GLY A 119 -15.04 -11.33 -28.18
C GLY A 119 -16.15 -10.48 -28.85
N GLY A 120 -17.33 -11.09 -29.02
CA GLY A 120 -18.64 -10.57 -28.57
C GLY A 120 -19.38 -9.44 -29.33
N ALA A 121 -18.73 -8.61 -30.15
CA ALA A 121 -19.40 -7.46 -30.79
C ALA A 121 -19.58 -7.60 -32.33
N PRO A 122 -20.57 -6.91 -32.94
CA PRO A 122 -20.76 -6.90 -34.39
C PRO A 122 -19.51 -6.44 -35.15
N ALA A 123 -19.22 -7.08 -36.29
CA ALA A 123 -18.02 -6.79 -37.09
C ALA A 123 -18.01 -5.37 -37.70
N ASP A 124 -19.17 -4.73 -37.78
CA ASP A 124 -19.38 -3.42 -38.38
C ASP A 124 -19.36 -2.25 -37.37
N GLN A 125 -19.02 -2.52 -36.11
CA GLN A 125 -18.90 -1.57 -35.01
C GLN A 125 -17.52 -1.70 -34.36
N VAL A 126 -16.50 -1.05 -34.95
CA VAL A 126 -15.10 -1.12 -34.50
C VAL A 126 -14.67 0.22 -33.90
N ILE A 127 -14.11 0.19 -32.70
CA ILE A 127 -13.33 1.28 -32.12
C ILE A 127 -11.85 0.91 -32.24
N MET A 128 -11.09 1.74 -32.93
CA MET A 128 -9.66 1.52 -33.14
C MET A 128 -8.82 2.41 -32.23
N PHE A 129 -7.71 1.86 -31.75
CA PHE A 129 -6.71 2.56 -30.96
C PHE A 129 -5.33 2.28 -31.57
N GLY A 130 -4.49 3.30 -31.72
CA GLY A 130 -3.21 3.15 -32.40
C GLY A 130 -2.10 4.08 -31.91
N ALA A 131 -0.87 3.65 -32.18
CA ALA A 131 0.37 4.39 -31.96
C ALA A 131 1.40 3.88 -32.98
N HIS A 132 2.23 4.75 -33.56
CA HIS A 132 3.35 4.23 -34.35
C HIS A 132 4.39 3.56 -33.46
N LEU A 133 5.06 2.58 -34.05
CA LEU A 133 6.05 1.76 -33.37
C LEU A 133 7.46 2.05 -33.84
N ASP A 134 7.65 2.70 -34.99
CA ASP A 134 8.98 3.13 -35.40
C ASP A 134 9.44 4.38 -34.63
N GLY A 135 10.72 4.69 -34.76
CA GLY A 135 11.29 5.99 -34.37
C GLY A 135 12.31 6.44 -35.42
N VAL A 136 13.06 7.49 -35.12
CA VAL A 136 14.14 7.97 -36.01
C VAL A 136 15.46 7.21 -35.82
N THR A 137 16.41 7.38 -36.75
CA THR A 137 17.77 6.82 -36.61
C THR A 137 18.59 7.43 -35.49
N ALA A 138 18.21 8.62 -35.01
CA ALA A 138 19.02 9.40 -34.09
C ALA A 138 19.07 8.80 -32.67
N GLY A 139 18.11 7.97 -32.29
CA GLY A 139 18.01 7.44 -30.94
C GLY A 139 16.96 6.34 -30.76
N PRO A 140 16.73 5.91 -29.52
CA PRO A 140 15.85 4.78 -29.23
C PRO A 140 14.36 5.11 -29.34
N GLY A 141 13.99 6.41 -29.36
CA GLY A 141 12.62 6.86 -29.58
C GLY A 141 11.69 6.43 -28.45
N ILE A 142 12.04 6.74 -27.21
CA ILE A 142 11.30 6.26 -26.03
C ILE A 142 10.07 7.10 -25.75
N ASN A 143 10.16 8.42 -25.70
CA ASN A 143 8.94 9.23 -25.71
C ASN A 143 8.29 9.19 -27.10
N ASP A 144 9.10 9.20 -28.16
CA ASP A 144 8.65 9.23 -29.56
C ASP A 144 9.02 7.94 -30.34
N ASN A 145 8.15 6.92 -30.39
CA ASN A 145 6.86 6.83 -29.69
C ASN A 145 6.69 5.50 -28.95
N ALA A 146 7.74 5.06 -28.25
CA ALA A 146 7.59 3.94 -27.34
C ALA A 146 6.58 4.26 -26.21
N SER A 147 6.39 5.53 -25.84
CA SER A 147 5.40 5.97 -24.85
C SER A 147 3.98 5.59 -25.25
N GLY A 148 3.51 6.03 -26.42
CA GLY A 148 2.21 5.70 -26.98
C GLY A 148 2.06 4.19 -27.22
N SER A 149 3.08 3.58 -27.82
CA SER A 149 3.11 2.13 -28.05
C SER A 149 2.99 1.31 -26.77
N SER A 150 3.61 1.75 -25.67
CA SER A 150 3.63 1.03 -24.39
C SER A 150 2.32 1.17 -23.62
N VAL A 151 1.76 2.38 -23.54
CA VAL A 151 0.45 2.57 -22.89
C VAL A 151 -0.64 1.81 -23.64
N LEU A 152 -0.56 1.76 -24.97
CA LEU A 152 -1.50 1.02 -25.81
C LEU A 152 -1.38 -0.49 -25.59
N LEU A 153 -0.15 -1.00 -25.49
CA LEU A 153 0.10 -2.43 -25.27
C LEU A 153 -0.43 -2.87 -23.92
N GLU A 154 -0.12 -2.16 -22.85
CA GLU A 154 -0.61 -2.53 -21.51
C GLU A 154 -2.14 -2.46 -21.44
N ASN A 155 -2.76 -1.45 -22.06
CA ASN A 155 -4.22 -1.37 -22.17
C ASN A 155 -4.83 -2.59 -22.88
N ALA A 156 -4.21 -3.06 -23.97
CA ALA A 156 -4.65 -4.27 -24.66
C ALA A 156 -4.50 -5.52 -23.77
N LEU A 157 -3.40 -5.63 -23.03
CA LEU A 157 -3.16 -6.75 -22.10
C LEU A 157 -4.18 -6.76 -20.95
N VAL A 158 -4.46 -5.59 -20.36
CA VAL A 158 -5.45 -5.44 -19.29
C VAL A 158 -6.87 -5.72 -19.81
N LEU A 159 -7.24 -5.24 -21.01
CA LEU A 159 -8.53 -5.57 -21.60
C LEU A 159 -8.73 -7.09 -21.74
N ALA A 160 -7.70 -7.80 -22.19
CA ALA A 160 -7.73 -9.25 -22.30
C ALA A 160 -7.84 -9.95 -20.94
N GLN A 161 -7.13 -9.44 -19.94
CA GLN A 161 -7.19 -9.96 -18.57
C GLN A 161 -8.57 -9.77 -17.94
N GLN A 162 -9.19 -8.61 -18.14
CA GLN A 162 -10.52 -8.30 -17.62
C GLN A 162 -11.63 -9.05 -18.38
N ASN A 163 -11.39 -9.34 -19.67
CA ASN A 163 -12.31 -10.04 -20.56
C ASN A 163 -13.79 -9.58 -20.44
N PRO A 164 -14.06 -8.26 -20.53
CA PRO A 164 -15.43 -7.76 -20.39
C PRO A 164 -16.29 -8.12 -21.60
N SER A 165 -17.61 -8.07 -21.43
CA SER A 165 -18.54 -8.11 -22.56
C SER A 165 -18.42 -6.81 -23.36
N LEU A 166 -18.21 -6.92 -24.67
CA LEU A 166 -18.04 -5.78 -25.55
C LEU A 166 -19.33 -5.45 -26.30
N THR A 167 -19.70 -4.16 -26.29
CA THR A 167 -20.77 -3.58 -27.12
C THR A 167 -20.27 -3.16 -28.51
N LYS A 168 -18.97 -2.86 -28.64
CA LYS A 168 -18.27 -2.60 -29.91
C LYS A 168 -16.95 -3.35 -29.94
N ARG A 169 -16.49 -3.78 -31.10
CA ARG A 169 -15.18 -4.44 -31.25
C ARG A 169 -14.07 -3.45 -30.96
N VAL A 170 -13.05 -3.91 -30.25
CA VAL A 170 -11.81 -3.16 -30.01
C VAL A 170 -10.71 -3.74 -30.89
N ARG A 171 -10.10 -2.86 -31.68
CA ARG A 171 -8.96 -3.19 -32.54
C ARG A 171 -7.78 -2.28 -32.19
N PHE A 172 -6.64 -2.88 -31.90
CA PHE A 172 -5.39 -2.16 -31.64
C PHE A 172 -4.49 -2.19 -32.87
N ALA A 173 -3.71 -1.14 -33.07
CA ALA A 173 -2.76 -1.05 -34.18
C ALA A 173 -1.43 -0.39 -33.81
N TRP A 174 -0.34 -0.96 -34.30
CA TRP A 174 1.00 -0.38 -34.23
C TRP A 174 1.53 -0.14 -35.62
N TRP A 175 1.88 1.11 -35.93
CA TRP A 175 2.18 1.54 -37.29
C TRP A 175 3.67 1.50 -37.63
N ASN A 176 3.94 1.24 -38.91
CA ASN A 176 5.26 1.32 -39.54
C ASN A 176 5.44 2.66 -40.25
N GLY A 177 6.64 3.22 -40.22
CA GLY A 177 7.04 4.30 -41.11
C GLY A 177 6.22 5.57 -40.94
N GLU A 178 5.77 5.85 -39.71
CA GLU A 178 5.15 7.12 -39.35
C GLU A 178 6.15 8.25 -39.62
N GLU A 179 7.39 8.04 -39.19
CA GLU A 179 8.51 8.97 -39.29
C GLU A 179 8.98 9.18 -40.74
N GLN A 180 8.42 8.43 -41.69
CA GLN A 180 8.65 8.58 -43.13
C GLN A 180 7.42 9.18 -43.83
N GLY A 181 6.51 9.77 -43.07
CA GLY A 181 5.32 10.45 -43.55
C GLY A 181 4.06 9.58 -43.49
N LEU A 182 3.78 9.00 -42.34
CA LEU A 182 2.54 8.26 -42.01
C LEU A 182 2.32 7.03 -42.90
N GLN A 183 3.39 6.40 -43.38
CA GLN A 183 3.29 5.47 -44.51
C GLN A 183 2.50 4.20 -44.16
N GLY A 184 2.69 3.66 -42.96
CA GLY A 184 2.00 2.46 -42.49
C GLY A 184 0.51 2.68 -42.25
N SER A 185 0.13 3.75 -41.55
CA SER A 185 -1.28 4.09 -41.35
C SER A 185 -1.98 4.46 -42.66
N LYS A 186 -1.33 5.20 -43.56
CA LYS A 186 -1.84 5.47 -44.92
C LYS A 186 -2.05 4.17 -45.69
N PHE A 187 -1.09 3.26 -45.65
CA PHE A 187 -1.19 1.96 -46.32
C PHE A 187 -2.38 1.15 -45.80
N TYR A 188 -2.53 1.06 -44.48
CA TYR A 188 -3.66 0.38 -43.85
C TYR A 188 -4.99 0.98 -44.29
N VAL A 189 -5.18 2.30 -44.15
CA VAL A 189 -6.43 2.97 -44.50
C VAL A 189 -6.75 2.83 -46.00
N ASN A 190 -5.74 2.92 -46.88
CA ASN A 190 -5.92 2.76 -48.32
C ASN A 190 -6.25 1.32 -48.74
N SER A 191 -5.84 0.33 -47.94
CA SER A 191 -6.18 -1.08 -48.18
C SER A 191 -7.63 -1.44 -47.83
N LEU A 192 -8.32 -0.59 -47.08
CA LEU A 192 -9.72 -0.80 -46.69
C LEU A 192 -10.69 -0.36 -47.79
N SER A 193 -11.69 -1.19 -48.06
CA SER A 193 -12.87 -0.80 -48.84
C SER A 193 -13.68 0.29 -48.13
N ALA A 194 -14.55 0.99 -48.86
CA ALA A 194 -15.45 1.99 -48.29
C ALA A 194 -16.32 1.41 -47.15
N THR A 195 -16.81 0.17 -47.31
CA THR A 195 -17.56 -0.54 -46.29
C THR A 195 -16.74 -0.78 -45.02
N GLN A 196 -15.50 -1.27 -45.16
CA GLN A 196 -14.62 -1.51 -44.02
C GLN A 196 -14.21 -0.21 -43.31
N LYS A 197 -14.02 0.88 -44.04
CA LYS A 197 -13.83 2.22 -43.45
C LYS A 197 -15.05 2.62 -42.62
N GLY A 198 -16.25 2.38 -43.14
CA GLY A 198 -17.51 2.64 -42.44
C GLY A 198 -17.72 1.80 -41.17
N TYR A 199 -16.97 0.70 -40.98
CA TYR A 199 -17.03 -0.09 -39.75
C TYR A 199 -16.26 0.56 -38.59
N ILE A 200 -15.29 1.42 -38.86
CA ILE A 200 -14.50 2.11 -37.84
C ILE A 200 -15.26 3.35 -37.39
N LYS A 201 -15.77 3.33 -36.16
CA LYS A 201 -16.60 4.42 -35.58
C LYS A 201 -15.76 5.51 -34.92
N GLY A 202 -14.53 5.20 -34.57
CA GLY A 202 -13.55 6.15 -34.06
C GLY A 202 -12.15 5.53 -34.11
N TYR A 203 -11.15 6.37 -34.38
CA TYR A 203 -9.74 6.04 -34.26
C TYR A 203 -9.08 6.96 -33.22
N TYR A 204 -8.44 6.36 -32.22
CA TYR A 204 -7.78 7.06 -31.13
C TYR A 204 -6.26 6.88 -31.24
N ASN A 205 -5.53 7.99 -31.31
CA ASN A 205 -4.10 8.00 -31.56
C ASN A 205 -3.29 8.43 -30.33
N PHE A 206 -2.18 7.78 -30.07
CA PHE A 206 -1.33 8.08 -28.92
C PHE A 206 0.10 8.25 -29.40
N ASP A 207 0.55 9.50 -29.39
CA ASP A 207 1.83 9.89 -29.93
C ASP A 207 2.49 10.92 -28.99
N MET A 208 3.66 10.54 -28.45
CA MET A 208 4.40 11.28 -27.44
C MET A 208 3.54 11.63 -26.21
N VAL A 209 3.16 10.61 -25.44
CA VAL A 209 2.27 10.74 -24.27
C VAL A 209 3.01 10.84 -22.93
N ALA A 210 4.30 11.20 -22.94
CA ALA A 210 5.12 11.24 -21.74
C ALA A 210 6.24 12.30 -21.76
N SER A 211 6.09 13.39 -22.50
CA SER A 211 7.09 14.44 -22.61
C SER A 211 7.47 15.03 -21.24
N THR A 212 8.77 15.18 -20.96
CA THR A 212 9.31 15.54 -19.64
C THR A 212 8.79 16.89 -19.13
N ASN A 213 8.66 17.87 -20.02
CA ASN A 213 8.06 19.17 -19.78
C ASN A 213 6.68 19.27 -20.45
N GLY A 214 5.96 18.16 -20.58
CA GLY A 214 4.76 18.07 -21.42
C GLY A 214 3.56 18.89 -20.95
N GLY A 215 2.64 19.14 -21.88
CA GLY A 215 1.29 19.60 -21.60
C GLY A 215 0.27 18.47 -21.63
N TYR A 216 -1.02 18.79 -21.57
CA TYR A 216 -2.11 17.82 -21.75
C TYR A 216 -2.94 18.24 -22.98
N PHE A 217 -2.64 17.63 -24.12
CA PHE A 217 -3.25 17.97 -25.40
C PHE A 217 -4.12 16.83 -25.93
N ILE A 218 -5.29 17.18 -26.44
CA ILE A 218 -6.22 16.27 -27.07
C ILE A 218 -6.40 16.66 -28.53
N ASN A 219 -6.27 15.71 -29.45
CA ASN A 219 -6.58 15.96 -30.86
C ASN A 219 -8.09 16.20 -31.00
N ARG A 220 -8.48 17.34 -31.59
CA ARG A 220 -9.87 17.71 -31.84
C ARG A 220 -10.69 17.71 -30.55
N VAL A 221 -10.21 18.41 -29.54
CA VAL A 221 -10.67 18.38 -28.14
C VAL A 221 -12.18 18.65 -27.98
N THR A 222 -12.80 19.37 -28.92
CA THR A 222 -14.24 19.68 -28.91
C THR A 222 -15.11 18.67 -29.67
N SER A 223 -14.51 17.65 -30.30
CA SER A 223 -15.23 16.64 -31.06
C SER A 223 -15.93 15.62 -30.17
N THR A 224 -16.95 14.96 -30.70
CA THR A 224 -17.63 13.85 -30.01
C THR A 224 -16.69 12.68 -29.76
N THR A 225 -15.75 12.40 -30.67
CA THR A 225 -14.74 11.34 -30.49
C THR A 225 -13.79 11.66 -29.34
N ALA A 226 -13.45 12.93 -29.12
CA ALA A 226 -12.57 13.37 -28.03
C ALA A 226 -13.24 13.37 -26.65
N ALA A 227 -14.58 13.34 -26.58
CA ALA A 227 -15.31 13.52 -25.33
C ALA A 227 -14.88 12.57 -24.19
N PRO A 228 -14.63 11.27 -24.40
CA PRO A 228 -14.19 10.37 -23.32
C PRO A 228 -12.79 10.72 -22.82
N LEU A 229 -11.85 10.99 -23.75
CA LEU A 229 -10.49 11.40 -23.41
C LEU A 229 -10.48 12.72 -22.61
N LYS A 230 -11.35 13.67 -23.00
CA LYS A 230 -11.48 14.95 -22.30
C LYS A 230 -12.11 14.79 -20.93
N ALA A 231 -13.18 13.99 -20.82
CA ALA A 231 -13.86 13.74 -19.55
C ALA A 231 -12.91 13.19 -18.48
N TYR A 232 -12.03 12.26 -18.85
CA TYR A 232 -11.03 11.71 -17.92
C TYR A 232 -10.01 12.76 -17.46
N TRP A 233 -9.43 13.56 -18.36
CA TRP A 233 -8.47 14.59 -17.94
C TRP A 233 -9.13 15.79 -17.24
N ASP A 234 -10.38 16.11 -17.56
CA ASP A 234 -11.19 17.09 -16.82
C ASP A 234 -11.47 16.61 -15.39
N SER A 235 -11.75 15.32 -15.18
CA SER A 235 -11.98 14.79 -13.83
C SER A 235 -10.75 14.87 -12.93
N LEU A 236 -9.55 14.96 -13.53
CA LEU A 236 -8.28 15.23 -12.85
C LEU A 236 -7.97 16.73 -12.68
N GLY A 237 -8.87 17.61 -13.12
CA GLY A 237 -8.69 19.07 -13.06
C GLY A 237 -7.63 19.61 -14.02
N LEU A 238 -7.24 18.87 -15.06
CA LEU A 238 -6.11 19.22 -15.92
C LEU A 238 -6.45 20.28 -16.97
N SER A 239 -7.73 20.44 -17.33
CA SER A 239 -8.18 21.39 -18.36
C SER A 239 -7.35 21.29 -19.66
N PRO A 240 -7.47 20.19 -20.42
CA PRO A 240 -6.65 19.93 -21.60
C PRO A 240 -6.89 20.93 -22.73
N GLU A 241 -5.88 21.13 -23.57
CA GLU A 241 -5.94 22.01 -24.76
C GLU A 241 -5.98 21.20 -26.07
N GLU A 242 -6.34 21.87 -27.16
CA GLU A 242 -6.22 21.30 -28.50
C GLU A 242 -4.76 21.00 -28.84
N ASN A 243 -4.48 19.82 -29.40
CA ASN A 243 -3.15 19.49 -29.91
C ASN A 243 -2.87 20.19 -31.23
N VAL A 244 -2.46 21.47 -31.17
CA VAL A 244 -2.12 22.25 -32.36
C VAL A 244 -0.80 21.80 -32.99
N GLU A 245 0.19 21.39 -32.20
CA GLU A 245 1.52 21.00 -32.71
C GLU A 245 1.47 19.74 -33.59
N GLY A 246 0.64 18.75 -33.21
CA GLY A 246 0.52 17.47 -33.90
C GLY A 246 -0.47 17.46 -35.08
N GLN A 247 -1.17 18.57 -35.39
CA GLN A 247 -2.21 18.56 -36.42
C GLN A 247 -1.68 18.14 -37.79
N GLY A 248 -2.24 17.06 -38.35
CA GLY A 248 -1.87 16.55 -39.66
C GLY A 248 -0.52 15.83 -39.72
N ARG A 249 0.09 15.55 -38.56
CA ARG A 249 1.47 15.06 -38.44
C ARG A 249 1.63 13.71 -37.78
N SER A 250 0.53 13.04 -37.39
CA SER A 250 0.54 11.69 -36.82
C SER A 250 -0.50 10.80 -37.50
N ASP A 251 -0.55 9.53 -37.12
CA ASP A 251 -1.29 8.48 -37.83
C ASP A 251 -2.81 8.71 -37.90
N ASP A 252 -3.38 9.48 -36.98
CA ASP A 252 -4.79 9.86 -37.03
C ASP A 252 -5.14 10.64 -38.30
N TYR A 253 -4.19 11.37 -38.85
CA TYR A 253 -4.41 12.11 -40.08
C TYR A 253 -4.79 11.19 -41.26
N SER A 254 -4.21 9.99 -41.33
CA SER A 254 -4.56 8.99 -42.34
C SER A 254 -6.03 8.57 -42.26
N PHE A 255 -6.57 8.43 -41.05
CA PHE A 255 -7.97 8.10 -40.80
C PHE A 255 -8.89 9.30 -41.05
N GLN A 256 -8.48 10.49 -40.62
CA GLN A 256 -9.21 11.73 -40.85
C GLN A 256 -9.42 11.97 -42.34
N GLN A 257 -8.39 11.80 -43.17
CA GLN A 257 -8.46 11.97 -44.62
C GLN A 257 -9.41 10.96 -45.30
N ALA A 258 -9.71 9.84 -44.64
CA ALA A 258 -10.69 8.85 -45.08
C ALA A 258 -12.10 9.08 -44.52
N GLY A 259 -12.33 10.19 -43.79
CA GLY A 259 -13.61 10.54 -43.19
C GLY A 259 -13.95 9.77 -41.91
N ILE A 260 -12.97 9.08 -41.31
CA ILE A 260 -13.15 8.36 -40.06
C ILE A 260 -12.98 9.37 -38.91
N PRO A 261 -13.87 9.41 -37.90
CA PRO A 261 -13.71 10.27 -36.73
C PRO A 261 -12.45 9.92 -35.94
N THR A 262 -11.71 10.94 -35.50
CA THR A 262 -10.41 10.77 -34.83
C THR A 262 -10.29 11.63 -33.58
N SER A 263 -9.51 11.15 -32.62
CA SER A 263 -8.97 11.92 -31.49
C SER A 263 -7.72 11.22 -30.96
N GLY A 264 -7.16 11.69 -29.85
CA GLY A 264 -5.91 11.16 -29.32
C GLY A 264 -5.33 12.01 -28.20
N TYR A 265 -4.34 11.46 -27.51
CA TYR A 265 -3.52 12.21 -26.55
C TYR A 265 -2.15 12.53 -27.13
N ALA A 266 -1.64 13.70 -26.75
CA ALA A 266 -0.26 14.09 -26.91
C ALA A 266 0.17 14.94 -25.71
N MET A 267 1.47 14.92 -25.39
CA MET A 267 2.07 15.80 -24.37
C MET A 267 2.99 16.87 -24.98
N GLY A 268 2.99 17.00 -26.30
CA GLY A 268 3.77 17.99 -27.04
C GLY A 268 5.20 17.53 -27.31
N ALA A 269 5.84 18.13 -28.30
CA ALA A 269 7.16 17.75 -28.80
C ALA A 269 8.13 18.94 -28.71
N SER A 270 8.47 19.52 -29.86
CA SER A 270 9.45 20.60 -29.99
C SER A 270 8.93 21.99 -29.61
N ALA A 271 7.62 22.19 -29.59
CA ALA A 271 7.01 23.49 -29.30
C ALA A 271 7.27 23.94 -27.86
N THR A 272 7.32 25.24 -27.67
CA THR A 272 7.66 25.88 -26.39
C THR A 272 6.47 25.97 -25.46
N LYS A 273 6.62 25.50 -24.22
CA LYS A 273 5.63 25.68 -23.15
C LYS A 273 5.52 27.16 -22.79
N THR A 274 4.29 27.69 -22.83
CA THR A 274 4.00 29.06 -22.43
C THR A 274 3.95 29.22 -20.91
N SER A 275 4.07 30.45 -20.42
CA SER A 275 3.91 30.75 -18.99
C SER A 275 2.53 30.34 -18.46
N ALA A 276 1.46 30.55 -19.24
CA ALA A 276 0.11 30.15 -18.86
C ALA A 276 -0.02 28.62 -18.70
N GLN A 277 0.56 27.86 -19.62
CA GLN A 277 0.60 26.40 -19.54
C GLN A 277 1.48 25.91 -18.37
N ALA A 278 2.59 26.58 -18.07
CA ALA A 278 3.41 26.26 -16.90
C ALA A 278 2.68 26.54 -15.58
N THR A 279 1.89 27.62 -15.49
CA THR A 279 1.02 27.87 -14.33
C THR A 279 -0.04 26.78 -14.18
N LYS A 280 -0.61 26.30 -15.29
CA LYS A 280 -1.67 25.29 -15.27
C LYS A 280 -1.18 23.87 -15.00
N TRP A 281 -0.07 23.47 -15.63
CA TRP A 281 0.40 22.07 -15.67
C TRP A 281 1.74 21.85 -14.97
N GLY A 282 2.37 22.90 -14.46
CA GLY A 282 3.76 22.87 -14.01
C GLY A 282 4.76 22.78 -15.17
N GLY A 283 6.02 22.51 -14.81
CA GLY A 283 7.14 22.50 -15.74
C GLY A 283 7.80 23.86 -15.91
N THR A 284 8.59 24.00 -16.97
CA THR A 284 9.41 25.18 -17.24
C THR A 284 8.87 25.92 -18.47
N ALA A 285 8.34 27.12 -18.24
CA ALA A 285 7.97 28.04 -19.31
C ALA A 285 9.20 28.46 -20.13
N GLY A 286 9.05 28.64 -21.43
CA GLY A 286 10.14 29.00 -22.34
C GLY A 286 10.99 27.81 -22.82
N SER A 287 10.80 26.61 -22.26
CA SER A 287 11.43 25.36 -22.72
C SER A 287 10.48 24.56 -23.61
N SER A 288 11.00 23.70 -24.49
CA SER A 288 10.17 22.78 -25.27
C SER A 288 9.45 21.76 -24.37
N TYR A 289 8.35 21.17 -24.86
CA TYR A 289 7.66 20.09 -24.15
C TYR A 289 8.55 18.85 -24.00
N ASP A 290 9.26 18.50 -25.07
CA ASP A 290 10.29 17.47 -25.11
C ASP A 290 11.61 18.05 -25.66
N PRO A 291 12.65 18.22 -24.82
CA PRO A 291 13.96 18.68 -25.27
C PRO A 291 14.75 17.62 -26.06
N CYS A 292 14.33 16.35 -26.02
CA CYS A 292 14.97 15.22 -26.67
C CYS A 292 14.21 14.72 -27.92
N TYR A 293 13.16 15.42 -28.38
CA TYR A 293 12.45 15.11 -29.62
C TYR A 293 13.42 14.84 -30.79
N HIS A 294 13.30 13.67 -31.41
CA HIS A 294 14.15 13.18 -32.51
C HIS A 294 15.66 13.17 -32.22
N ARG A 295 16.07 12.96 -30.97
CA ARG A 295 17.48 12.97 -30.55
C ARG A 295 17.89 11.68 -29.83
N ALA A 296 19.21 11.45 -29.77
CA ALA A 296 19.79 10.32 -29.06
C ALA A 296 19.44 10.25 -27.56
N CYS A 297 19.09 11.39 -26.95
CA CYS A 297 18.73 11.47 -25.54
C CYS A 297 17.28 11.07 -25.25
N ASP A 298 16.46 10.77 -26.26
CA ASP A 298 15.09 10.25 -26.08
C ASP A 298 15.11 8.78 -25.62
N THR A 299 15.56 8.60 -24.38
CA THR A 299 15.77 7.32 -23.69
C THR A 299 14.75 7.16 -22.56
N THR A 300 14.82 6.07 -21.80
CA THR A 300 13.97 5.88 -20.61
C THR A 300 14.10 6.97 -19.54
N SER A 301 15.16 7.79 -19.55
CA SER A 301 15.25 8.96 -18.68
C SER A 301 14.45 10.17 -19.16
N ASN A 302 13.96 10.16 -20.41
CA ASN A 302 13.18 11.24 -21.03
C ASN A 302 11.66 11.01 -20.89
N ILE A 303 11.21 10.57 -19.71
CA ILE A 303 9.81 10.18 -19.50
C ILE A 303 9.23 10.86 -18.25
N ASN A 304 8.12 11.57 -18.44
CA ASN A 304 7.28 12.06 -17.36
C ASN A 304 6.35 10.93 -16.89
N ALA A 305 6.71 10.27 -15.78
CA ALA A 305 5.94 9.14 -15.25
C ALA A 305 4.49 9.49 -14.89
N THR A 306 4.23 10.70 -14.40
CA THR A 306 2.88 11.17 -14.06
C THR A 306 2.01 11.30 -15.31
N GLY A 307 2.54 11.92 -16.36
CA GLY A 307 1.86 12.07 -17.65
C GLY A 307 1.62 10.72 -18.33
N LEU A 308 2.60 9.82 -18.26
CA LEU A 308 2.48 8.45 -18.76
C LEU A 308 1.35 7.67 -18.07
N ASN A 309 1.27 7.71 -16.73
CA ASN A 309 0.20 7.05 -15.95
C ASN A 309 -1.17 7.62 -16.33
N ARG A 310 -1.31 8.95 -16.30
CA ARG A 310 -2.58 9.63 -16.66
C ARG A 310 -3.02 9.34 -18.10
N SER A 311 -2.08 9.20 -19.02
CA SER A 311 -2.41 8.83 -20.40
C SER A 311 -2.86 7.37 -20.47
N ALA A 312 -2.16 6.45 -19.80
CA ALA A 312 -2.53 5.04 -19.77
C ALA A 312 -3.95 4.82 -19.23
N ASP A 313 -4.29 5.47 -18.12
CA ASP A 313 -5.60 5.36 -17.49
C ASP A 313 -6.70 6.03 -18.31
N GLY A 314 -6.41 7.17 -18.95
CA GLY A 314 -7.35 7.84 -19.83
C GLY A 314 -7.66 7.03 -21.10
N ILE A 315 -6.70 6.26 -21.59
CA ILE A 315 -6.91 5.30 -22.67
C ILE A 315 -7.83 4.17 -22.21
N ALA A 316 -7.61 3.62 -21.01
CA ALA A 316 -8.49 2.60 -20.44
C ALA A 316 -9.91 3.12 -20.30
N TYR A 317 -10.06 4.36 -19.80
CA TYR A 317 -11.35 5.02 -19.73
C TYR A 317 -12.05 5.10 -21.09
N ALA A 318 -11.34 5.57 -22.13
CA ALA A 318 -11.89 5.66 -23.47
C ALA A 318 -12.29 4.29 -24.06
N ILE A 319 -11.50 3.23 -23.82
CA ILE A 319 -11.84 1.86 -24.23
C ILE A 319 -13.14 1.41 -23.55
N TRP A 320 -13.25 1.58 -22.24
CA TRP A 320 -14.43 1.13 -21.48
C TRP A 320 -15.69 1.91 -21.82
N ASP A 321 -15.59 3.23 -21.93
CA ASP A 321 -16.69 4.09 -22.33
C ASP A 321 -17.19 3.73 -23.74
N GLN A 322 -16.27 3.55 -24.69
CA GLN A 322 -16.64 3.37 -26.10
C GLN A 322 -17.05 1.94 -26.46
N ALA A 323 -16.47 0.93 -25.80
CA ALA A 323 -16.60 -0.46 -26.23
C ALA A 323 -17.18 -1.41 -25.17
N VAL A 324 -17.18 -1.06 -23.87
CA VAL A 324 -17.74 -1.92 -22.81
C VAL A 324 -19.14 -1.45 -22.38
N GLY A 325 -19.37 -0.13 -22.34
CA GLY A 325 -20.66 0.45 -21.94
C GLY A 325 -20.74 0.84 -20.45
N GLY A 326 -19.58 1.02 -19.79
CA GLY A 326 -19.46 1.48 -18.40
C GLY A 326 -18.55 2.72 -18.31
N GLY A 327 -19.08 3.90 -18.62
CA GLY A 327 -18.33 5.16 -18.72
C GLY A 327 -18.08 5.89 -17.40
N THR A 328 -17.92 5.19 -16.26
CA THR A 328 -17.51 5.84 -15.00
C THR A 328 -16.37 5.04 -14.37
N PRO A 329 -15.15 5.58 -14.26
CA PRO A 329 -14.05 4.90 -13.60
C PRO A 329 -14.42 4.70 -12.14
N THR A 330 -13.98 3.57 -11.58
CA THR A 330 -14.14 3.33 -10.15
C THR A 330 -13.36 4.46 -9.49
N ASN A 331 -13.95 5.12 -8.52
CA ASN A 331 -13.19 6.06 -7.72
C ASN A 331 -11.97 5.31 -7.18
N ASP A 332 -10.81 5.95 -7.18
CA ASP A 332 -9.59 5.41 -6.60
C ASP A 332 -8.72 6.56 -6.09
N PHE A 333 -7.78 6.24 -5.22
CA PHE A 333 -6.91 7.22 -4.60
C PHE A 333 -5.54 6.62 -4.22
N SER A 334 -4.62 7.48 -3.82
CA SER A 334 -3.35 7.12 -3.18
C SER A 334 -3.29 7.63 -1.74
N VAL A 335 -2.42 7.03 -0.92
CA VAL A 335 -2.11 7.45 0.45
C VAL A 335 -0.59 7.55 0.58
N ALA A 336 -0.09 8.66 1.10
CA ALA A 336 1.32 8.87 1.41
C ALA A 336 1.46 9.52 2.79
N VAL A 337 2.63 9.32 3.42
CA VAL A 337 2.95 9.90 4.73
C VAL A 337 4.27 10.67 4.64
N SER A 338 4.30 11.89 5.18
CA SER A 338 5.51 12.72 5.22
C SER A 338 5.63 13.47 6.56
N PRO A 339 6.78 13.38 7.26
CA PRO A 339 7.92 12.51 6.94
C PRO A 339 7.56 11.02 7.06
N THR A 340 8.32 10.13 6.43
CA THR A 340 8.09 8.66 6.49
C THR A 340 8.62 8.02 7.78
N SER A 341 9.31 8.80 8.62
CA SER A 341 9.81 8.35 9.92
C SER A 341 9.91 9.49 10.92
N GLY A 342 9.96 9.16 12.21
CA GLY A 342 10.25 10.12 13.26
C GLY A 342 10.59 9.45 14.58
N SER A 343 11.04 10.25 15.53
CA SER A 343 11.40 9.78 16.87
C SER A 343 10.58 10.50 17.93
N ILE A 344 10.15 9.75 18.96
CA ILE A 344 9.37 10.27 20.08
C ILE A 344 9.97 9.80 21.40
N ALA A 345 10.18 10.71 22.33
CA ALA A 345 10.48 10.31 23.70
C ALA A 345 9.23 9.71 24.36
N ARG A 346 9.41 8.82 25.34
CA ARG A 346 8.30 8.37 26.20
C ARG A 346 7.61 9.56 26.87
N GLY A 347 6.28 9.56 26.89
CA GLY A 347 5.46 10.68 27.40
C GLY A 347 5.30 11.85 26.42
N ALA A 348 5.87 11.77 25.21
CA ALA A 348 5.77 12.80 24.19
C ALA A 348 4.94 12.35 22.98
N SER A 349 4.71 13.29 22.06
CA SER A 349 4.05 13.04 20.79
C SER A 349 4.80 13.69 19.63
N THR A 350 4.64 13.14 18.43
CA THR A 350 5.05 13.77 17.17
C THR A 350 3.90 13.74 16.18
N THR A 351 4.07 14.43 15.05
CA THR A 351 3.09 14.45 13.97
C THR A 351 3.73 14.14 12.62
N ALA A 352 2.93 13.61 11.71
CA ALA A 352 3.25 13.50 10.29
C ALA A 352 1.99 13.83 9.46
N THR A 353 2.19 14.29 8.24
CA THR A 353 1.09 14.58 7.32
C THR A 353 0.78 13.33 6.51
N VAL A 354 -0.49 12.90 6.53
CA VAL A 354 -1.02 11.91 5.60
C VAL A 354 -1.67 12.67 4.45
N SER A 355 -1.13 12.52 3.25
CA SER A 355 -1.73 13.09 2.03
C SER A 355 -2.44 12.01 1.23
N THR A 356 -3.53 12.41 0.58
CA THR A 356 -4.25 11.58 -0.37
C THR A 356 -4.33 12.28 -1.72
N ALA A 357 -4.42 11.53 -2.80
CA ALA A 357 -4.71 12.07 -4.13
C ALA A 357 -5.70 11.17 -4.85
N THR A 358 -6.69 11.76 -5.53
CA THR A 358 -7.56 11.00 -6.44
C THR A 358 -6.73 10.50 -7.61
N THR A 359 -6.70 9.19 -7.82
CA THR A 359 -5.98 8.54 -8.93
C THR A 359 -6.93 8.22 -10.09
N SER A 360 -8.20 7.92 -9.80
CA SER A 360 -9.23 7.67 -10.80
C SER A 360 -10.62 8.04 -10.26
N GLY A 361 -11.58 8.36 -11.14
CA GLY A 361 -12.95 8.72 -10.75
C GLY A 361 -13.09 10.06 -10.02
N SER A 362 -14.10 10.14 -9.15
CA SER A 362 -14.41 11.34 -8.36
C SER A 362 -13.66 11.37 -7.02
N ALA A 363 -13.37 12.57 -6.54
CA ALA A 363 -12.87 12.75 -5.19
C ALA A 363 -13.85 12.15 -4.17
N GLN A 364 -13.32 11.40 -3.21
CA GLN A 364 -14.11 10.52 -2.36
C GLN A 364 -13.69 10.63 -0.90
N THR A 365 -14.58 10.27 0.02
CA THR A 365 -14.24 10.21 1.44
C THR A 365 -13.32 9.02 1.71
N VAL A 366 -12.13 9.32 2.22
CA VAL A 366 -11.11 8.36 2.65
C VAL A 366 -11.06 8.37 4.17
N ALA A 367 -11.51 7.30 4.81
CA ALA A 367 -11.37 7.09 6.25
C ALA A 367 -9.94 6.60 6.58
N LEU A 368 -9.30 7.20 7.58
CA LEU A 368 -7.93 6.90 7.97
C LEU A 368 -7.88 6.05 9.24
N SER A 369 -7.04 5.03 9.22
CA SER A 369 -6.76 4.17 10.38
C SER A 369 -5.28 3.77 10.40
N ALA A 370 -4.82 3.23 11.52
CA ALA A 370 -3.45 2.76 11.67
C ALA A 370 -3.39 1.43 12.43
N THR A 371 -2.46 0.56 12.04
CA THR A 371 -2.11 -0.67 12.76
C THR A 371 -0.59 -0.74 12.96
N GLY A 372 -0.12 -1.67 13.80
CA GLY A 372 1.31 -1.88 14.07
C GLY A 372 1.91 -1.04 15.21
N ALA A 373 1.09 -0.22 15.90
CA ALA A 373 1.54 0.50 17.10
C ALA A 373 1.79 -0.49 18.26
N PRO A 374 2.92 -0.38 18.97
CA PRO A 374 3.20 -1.21 20.15
C PRO A 374 2.35 -0.78 21.36
N SER A 375 2.36 -1.61 22.42
CA SER A 375 1.74 -1.25 23.69
C SER A 375 2.28 0.08 24.23
N GLY A 376 1.38 0.96 24.64
CA GLY A 376 1.71 2.30 25.12
C GLY A 376 1.87 3.35 24.01
N VAL A 377 1.72 3.01 22.73
CA VAL A 377 1.70 3.99 21.63
C VAL A 377 0.30 4.10 21.04
N THR A 378 -0.19 5.32 20.86
CA THR A 378 -1.46 5.61 20.19
C THR A 378 -1.24 6.41 18.91
N VAL A 379 -2.11 6.19 17.92
CA VAL A 379 -2.12 6.92 16.65
C VAL A 379 -3.51 7.48 16.42
N SER A 380 -3.61 8.78 16.12
CA SER A 380 -4.86 9.47 15.82
C SER A 380 -4.72 10.37 14.60
N PHE A 381 -5.84 10.70 13.97
CA PHE A 381 -5.91 11.50 12.75
C PHE A 381 -6.85 12.68 12.94
N SER A 382 -6.44 13.87 12.51
CA SER A 382 -7.26 15.08 12.53
C SER A 382 -7.18 15.80 11.19
N PRO A 383 -8.23 15.74 10.36
CA PRO A 383 -9.48 14.98 10.55
C PRO A 383 -9.30 13.45 10.41
N SER A 384 -10.22 12.64 10.95
CA SER A 384 -10.19 11.17 10.84
C SER A 384 -10.56 10.62 9.46
N SER A 385 -11.11 11.48 8.61
CA SER A 385 -11.36 11.21 7.19
C SER A 385 -11.13 12.47 6.37
N VAL A 386 -10.68 12.30 5.13
CA VAL A 386 -10.47 13.40 4.18
C VAL A 386 -11.19 13.10 2.88
N THR A 387 -11.53 14.13 2.12
CA THR A 387 -11.83 13.94 0.69
C THR A 387 -10.51 13.72 -0.05
N SER A 388 -10.41 12.72 -0.93
CA SER A 388 -9.19 12.41 -1.67
C SER A 388 -8.68 13.63 -2.44
N GLY A 389 -7.38 13.93 -2.30
CA GLY A 389 -6.78 15.23 -2.65
C GLY A 389 -6.53 16.13 -1.44
N GLY A 390 -7.15 15.82 -0.30
CA GLY A 390 -6.91 16.45 0.99
C GLY A 390 -5.85 15.73 1.82
N SER A 391 -5.55 16.30 2.99
CA SER A 391 -4.56 15.78 3.93
C SER A 391 -5.11 15.75 5.36
N SER A 392 -4.55 14.86 6.18
CA SER A 392 -4.82 14.77 7.61
C SER A 392 -3.52 14.82 8.41
N THR A 393 -3.56 15.44 9.59
CA THR A 393 -2.46 15.36 10.54
C THR A 393 -2.59 14.07 11.33
N MET A 394 -1.61 13.17 11.16
CA MET A 394 -1.44 11.99 12.02
C MET A 394 -0.63 12.39 13.25
N THR A 395 -1.16 12.13 14.43
CA THR A 395 -0.46 12.31 15.71
C THR A 395 -0.10 10.94 16.27
N ILE A 396 1.17 10.75 16.61
CA ILE A 396 1.66 9.56 17.30
C ILE A 396 2.07 9.98 18.71
N ALA A 397 1.50 9.35 19.74
CA ALA A 397 1.82 9.63 21.14
C ALA A 397 2.33 8.37 21.84
N ALA A 398 3.45 8.48 22.55
CA ALA A 398 3.99 7.42 23.40
C ALA A 398 3.68 7.73 24.86
N SER A 399 3.11 6.77 25.58
CA SER A 399 2.96 6.85 27.03
C SER A 399 4.34 6.83 27.71
N ALA A 400 4.37 7.13 29.02
CA ALA A 400 5.56 6.95 29.83
C ALA A 400 6.01 5.47 29.91
N SER A 401 5.10 4.51 29.68
CA SER A 401 5.37 3.07 29.72
C SER A 401 5.67 2.44 28.36
N ALA A 402 5.64 3.21 27.27
CA ALA A 402 5.91 2.70 25.92
C ALA A 402 7.33 2.11 25.82
N ALA A 403 7.46 0.90 25.30
CA ALA A 403 8.76 0.23 25.18
C ALA A 403 9.65 0.95 24.14
N PRO A 404 10.90 1.31 24.47
CA PRO A 404 11.85 1.84 23.50
C PRO A 404 12.07 0.86 22.35
N GLY A 405 12.21 1.38 21.13
CA GLY A 405 12.36 0.56 19.93
C GLY A 405 11.85 1.26 18.69
N THR A 406 12.11 0.64 17.54
CA THR A 406 11.62 1.11 16.24
C THR A 406 10.47 0.22 15.78
N TYR A 407 9.34 0.85 15.44
CA TYR A 407 8.11 0.16 15.08
C TYR A 407 7.60 0.67 13.73
N ALA A 408 7.07 -0.23 12.91
CA ALA A 408 6.44 0.11 11.65
C ALA A 408 4.93 0.29 11.86
N ILE A 409 4.44 1.51 11.65
CA ILE A 409 3.02 1.85 11.64
C ILE A 409 2.51 1.75 10.21
N THR A 410 1.46 0.98 9.98
CA THR A 410 0.78 0.92 8.68
C THR A 410 -0.43 1.83 8.71
N VAL A 411 -0.35 2.94 7.98
CA VAL A 411 -1.46 3.87 7.77
C VAL A 411 -2.32 3.34 6.64
N THR A 412 -3.61 3.19 6.88
CA THR A 412 -4.59 2.66 5.92
C THR A 412 -5.63 3.72 5.62
N GLY A 413 -5.77 4.09 4.35
CA GLY A 413 -6.91 4.85 3.83
C GLY A 413 -7.95 3.90 3.24
N THR A 414 -9.21 4.09 3.61
CA THR A 414 -10.34 3.29 3.13
C THR A 414 -11.37 4.20 2.46
N GLY A 415 -11.55 4.04 1.15
CA GLY A 415 -12.62 4.64 0.36
C GLY A 415 -13.31 3.55 -0.45
N SER A 416 -13.44 3.76 -1.76
CA SER A 416 -13.81 2.74 -2.76
C SER A 416 -12.80 1.60 -2.87
N ALA A 417 -11.54 1.87 -2.51
CA ALA A 417 -10.43 0.92 -2.42
C ALA A 417 -9.69 1.11 -1.09
N THR A 418 -8.83 0.15 -0.74
CA THR A 418 -7.94 0.24 0.43
C THR A 418 -6.52 0.50 -0.03
N ARG A 419 -5.88 1.53 0.54
CA ARG A 419 -4.52 1.95 0.20
C ARG A 419 -3.70 2.13 1.47
N THR A 420 -2.43 1.76 1.43
CA THR A 420 -1.57 1.74 2.61
C THR A 420 -0.27 2.50 2.39
N ALA A 421 0.22 3.14 3.45
CA ALA A 421 1.55 3.71 3.52
C ALA A 421 2.19 3.36 4.89
N THR A 422 3.50 3.30 4.95
CA THR A 422 4.23 2.92 6.17
C THR A 422 4.94 4.13 6.77
N TYR A 423 4.85 4.25 8.10
CA TYR A 423 5.60 5.21 8.90
C TYR A 423 6.46 4.49 9.93
N SER A 424 7.76 4.80 10.00
CA SER A 424 8.67 4.21 10.99
C SER A 424 8.80 5.12 12.21
N VAL A 425 8.34 4.68 13.37
CA VAL A 425 8.46 5.44 14.63
C VAL A 425 9.53 4.85 15.54
N THR A 426 10.46 5.67 16.02
CA THR A 426 11.46 5.28 17.02
C THR A 426 11.10 5.88 18.38
N VAL A 427 10.63 5.04 19.30
CA VAL A 427 10.42 5.43 20.70
C VAL A 427 11.77 5.46 21.40
N THR A 428 12.17 6.64 21.86
CA THR A 428 13.46 6.90 22.52
C THR A 428 13.32 7.05 24.03
N GLY A 429 14.42 6.74 24.71
CA GLY A 429 14.55 6.77 26.15
C GLY A 429 15.39 5.58 26.62
N THR A 430 16.23 5.79 27.64
CA THR A 430 16.78 4.68 28.41
C THR A 430 15.62 4.02 29.16
N GLY A 431 15.65 2.68 29.21
CA GLY A 431 14.51 1.80 29.52
C GLY A 431 13.53 2.35 30.55
N GLY A 432 12.24 2.29 30.21
CA GLY A 432 11.20 2.44 31.22
C GLY A 432 11.39 1.35 32.25
N CYS A 433 11.76 1.74 33.47
CA CYS A 433 11.77 0.85 34.61
C CYS A 433 10.41 0.13 34.69
N ALA A 434 10.40 -1.18 34.49
CA ALA A 434 9.21 -1.98 34.76
C ALA A 434 8.85 -1.96 36.26
N GLY A 435 9.80 -1.55 37.11
CA GLY A 435 9.63 -1.23 38.52
C GLY A 435 9.08 -2.36 39.37
N GLY A 436 8.97 -2.09 40.67
CA GLY A 436 8.32 -2.97 41.63
C GLY A 436 9.25 -3.90 42.39
N GLN A 437 8.62 -4.77 43.18
CA GLN A 437 9.25 -5.75 44.05
C GLN A 437 9.62 -7.00 43.24
N VAL A 438 10.88 -7.44 43.29
CA VAL A 438 11.36 -8.60 42.51
C VAL A 438 11.54 -9.89 43.33
N VAL A 439 11.53 -9.82 44.66
CA VAL A 439 11.60 -11.00 45.54
C VAL A 439 10.23 -11.66 45.58
N GLY A 440 10.16 -12.90 45.13
CA GLY A 440 8.97 -13.75 45.28
C GLY A 440 8.85 -14.27 46.72
N ASN A 441 7.62 -14.38 47.22
CA ASN A 441 7.31 -14.86 48.57
C ASN A 441 8.15 -14.15 49.65
N SER A 442 8.08 -12.82 49.68
CA SER A 442 8.91 -11.93 50.51
C SER A 442 8.83 -12.24 52.01
N GLY A 443 7.66 -12.59 52.52
CA GLY A 443 7.42 -12.96 53.93
C GLY A 443 7.38 -14.47 54.17
N PHE A 444 7.84 -15.29 53.22
CA PHE A 444 7.91 -16.75 53.37
C PHE A 444 6.59 -17.52 53.58
N GLU A 445 5.43 -16.85 53.58
CA GLU A 445 4.10 -17.43 53.83
C GLU A 445 3.71 -18.59 52.90
N SER A 446 4.32 -18.66 51.71
CA SER A 446 4.15 -19.78 50.77
C SER A 446 5.25 -20.85 50.87
N GLY A 447 5.93 -20.96 52.02
CA GLY A 447 7.01 -21.92 52.26
C GLY A 447 8.20 -21.78 51.29
N ALA A 448 8.86 -22.90 50.99
CA ALA A 448 10.04 -22.94 50.11
C ALA A 448 9.71 -22.98 48.60
N THR A 449 8.55 -22.49 48.17
CA THR A 449 8.06 -22.62 46.78
C THR A 449 8.96 -21.95 45.73
N VAL A 450 9.46 -20.75 46.03
CA VAL A 450 10.39 -19.99 45.17
C VAL A 450 11.77 -19.79 45.81
N TRP A 451 11.95 -20.29 47.02
CA TRP A 451 13.20 -20.21 47.77
C TRP A 451 13.89 -21.57 47.80
N THR A 452 15.19 -21.59 47.56
CA THR A 452 16.03 -22.77 47.83
C THR A 452 16.59 -22.64 49.24
N ALA A 453 16.22 -23.54 50.15
CA ALA A 453 16.63 -23.45 51.56
C ALA A 453 17.10 -24.80 52.10
N SER A 454 18.03 -24.77 53.06
CA SER A 454 18.34 -25.95 53.87
C SER A 454 17.09 -26.42 54.64
N SER A 455 16.96 -27.73 54.85
CA SER A 455 15.78 -28.30 55.51
C SER A 455 15.49 -27.62 56.85
N GLY A 456 14.24 -27.21 57.06
CA GLY A 456 13.77 -26.57 58.29
C GLY A 456 14.06 -25.06 58.41
N VAL A 457 14.79 -24.44 57.47
CA VAL A 457 15.09 -23.00 57.53
C VAL A 457 13.82 -22.17 57.38
N ILE A 458 12.96 -22.45 56.39
CA ILE A 458 11.66 -21.78 56.29
C ILE A 458 10.67 -22.48 57.23
N THR A 459 10.18 -21.76 58.24
CA THR A 459 9.43 -22.36 59.35
C THR A 459 8.41 -21.39 59.97
N ASN A 460 7.34 -21.95 60.51
CA ASN A 460 6.33 -21.23 61.31
C ASN A 460 6.43 -21.57 62.81
N SER A 461 7.57 -22.11 63.27
CA SER A 461 7.79 -22.44 64.69
C SER A 461 7.57 -21.23 65.60
N ALA A 462 6.82 -21.39 66.68
CA ALA A 462 6.57 -20.34 67.66
C ALA A 462 7.79 -19.99 68.54
N SER A 463 8.88 -20.77 68.50
CA SER A 463 10.09 -20.55 69.29
C SER A 463 10.82 -19.24 68.94
N GLN A 464 10.61 -18.75 67.73
CA GLN A 464 11.02 -17.42 67.29
C GLN A 464 9.81 -16.78 66.61
N ALA A 465 9.48 -15.53 66.92
CA ALA A 465 8.37 -14.85 66.27
C ALA A 465 8.75 -14.42 64.84
N ALA A 466 7.82 -14.50 63.90
CA ALA A 466 7.95 -13.81 62.61
C ALA A 466 7.84 -12.29 62.82
N HIS A 467 8.40 -11.49 61.92
CA HIS A 467 8.22 -10.04 61.94
C HIS A 467 6.81 -9.67 61.49
N ALA A 468 6.34 -10.31 60.41
CA ALA A 468 4.97 -10.23 59.92
C ALA A 468 4.48 -11.63 59.52
N GLY A 469 3.16 -11.84 59.51
CA GLY A 469 2.61 -13.14 59.14
C GLY A 469 2.93 -14.25 60.14
N SER A 470 3.14 -15.47 59.64
CA SER A 470 3.37 -16.68 60.44
C SER A 470 4.66 -17.42 60.09
N TYR A 471 5.20 -17.22 58.88
CA TYR A 471 6.43 -17.85 58.42
C TYR A 471 7.61 -16.88 58.47
N LYS A 472 8.80 -17.45 58.55
CA LYS A 472 10.08 -16.73 58.50
C LYS A 472 11.17 -17.68 58.03
N ALA A 473 12.34 -17.14 57.70
CA ALA A 473 13.55 -17.94 57.57
C ALA A 473 14.36 -17.89 58.86
N TRP A 474 14.66 -19.05 59.44
CA TRP A 474 15.46 -19.19 60.65
C TRP A 474 16.71 -20.03 60.35
N LEU A 475 17.87 -19.37 60.39
CA LEU A 475 19.17 -20.00 60.24
C LEU A 475 19.87 -20.03 61.60
N GLY A 476 20.52 -21.14 61.93
CA GLY A 476 21.15 -21.38 63.23
C GLY A 476 20.14 -21.82 64.30
N GLY A 477 20.44 -21.53 65.57
CA GLY A 477 19.59 -21.88 66.72
C GLY A 477 19.82 -23.26 67.31
N TYR A 478 20.85 -24.00 66.89
CA TYR A 478 21.07 -25.39 67.30
C TYR A 478 22.07 -25.55 68.45
N GLY A 479 23.01 -24.62 68.61
CA GLY A 479 24.13 -24.78 69.55
C GLY A 479 25.08 -25.92 69.13
N GLY A 480 25.36 -26.03 67.83
CA GLY A 480 26.22 -27.05 67.27
C GLY A 480 26.63 -26.72 65.84
N SER A 481 27.81 -27.18 65.41
CA SER A 481 28.39 -26.72 64.15
C SER A 481 27.54 -27.08 62.95
N ARG A 482 26.99 -26.06 62.29
CA ARG A 482 26.07 -26.19 61.16
C ARG A 482 26.22 -25.01 60.21
N ALA A 483 26.18 -25.29 58.92
CA ALA A 483 26.01 -24.28 57.89
C ALA A 483 24.64 -24.48 57.24
N GLN A 484 23.86 -23.42 57.17
CA GLN A 484 22.54 -23.39 56.54
C GLN A 484 22.48 -22.27 55.52
N THR A 485 21.69 -22.48 54.47
CA THR A 485 21.54 -21.52 53.38
C THR A 485 20.08 -21.28 53.06
N LEU A 486 19.80 -20.07 52.58
CA LEU A 486 18.56 -19.63 51.96
C LEU A 486 18.92 -18.79 50.74
N SER A 487 18.36 -19.11 49.57
CA SER A 487 18.63 -18.35 48.36
C SER A 487 17.45 -18.28 47.39
N GLN A 488 17.45 -17.22 46.58
CA GLN A 488 16.51 -17.03 45.48
C GLN A 488 17.23 -16.38 44.28
N SER A 489 16.91 -16.84 43.07
CA SER A 489 17.35 -16.20 41.83
C SER A 489 16.41 -15.04 41.49
N LEU A 490 16.96 -13.84 41.31
CA LEU A 490 16.23 -12.60 41.09
C LEU A 490 16.62 -12.00 39.73
N THR A 491 15.62 -11.64 38.93
CA THR A 491 15.83 -10.83 37.71
C THR A 491 15.61 -9.37 38.05
N VAL A 492 16.69 -8.59 38.15
CA VAL A 492 16.62 -7.17 38.52
C VAL A 492 16.38 -6.35 37.25
N PRO A 493 15.30 -5.55 37.17
CA PRO A 493 15.01 -4.75 35.97
C PRO A 493 16.14 -3.73 35.71
N ALA A 494 16.27 -3.29 34.47
CA ALA A 494 17.18 -2.21 34.11
C ALA A 494 16.42 -0.87 34.06
N GLY A 495 17.16 0.24 34.16
CA GLY A 495 16.62 1.57 33.88
C GLY A 495 15.79 2.24 34.98
N CYS A 496 15.77 1.68 36.19
CA CYS A 496 15.19 2.31 37.39
C CYS A 496 16.15 3.32 38.03
N ALA A 497 15.59 4.31 38.73
CA ALA A 497 16.35 5.36 39.41
C ALA A 497 16.94 4.85 40.74
N THR A 498 16.26 3.92 41.41
CA THR A 498 16.72 3.30 42.67
C THR A 498 16.52 1.80 42.66
N TYR A 499 17.37 1.11 43.43
CA TYR A 499 17.31 -0.33 43.65
C TYR A 499 17.64 -0.59 45.12
N THR A 500 16.63 -1.00 45.89
CA THR A 500 16.76 -1.11 47.34
C THR A 500 16.45 -2.53 47.78
N LEU A 501 17.46 -3.26 48.24
CA LEU A 501 17.29 -4.52 48.94
C LEU A 501 17.06 -4.22 50.43
N SER A 502 15.98 -4.71 51.01
CA SER A 502 15.70 -4.64 52.43
C SER A 502 15.23 -5.98 53.00
N PHE A 503 15.52 -6.23 54.27
CA PHE A 503 14.98 -7.37 55.03
C PHE A 503 14.97 -7.05 56.52
N TRP A 504 14.10 -7.71 57.27
CA TRP A 504 14.08 -7.63 58.72
C TRP A 504 14.91 -8.76 59.31
N LEU A 505 15.79 -8.42 60.25
CA LEU A 505 16.68 -9.38 60.92
C LEU A 505 16.52 -9.29 62.43
N HIS A 506 16.16 -10.40 63.06
CA HIS A 506 16.25 -10.61 64.50
C HIS A 506 17.40 -11.58 64.80
N ILE A 507 18.22 -11.23 65.78
CA ILE A 507 19.33 -12.06 66.24
C ILE A 507 19.16 -12.30 67.74
N ASP A 508 19.05 -13.57 68.12
CA ASP A 508 19.11 -14.00 69.51
C ASP A 508 20.27 -14.96 69.71
N THR A 509 20.95 -14.88 70.84
CA THR A 509 22.08 -15.75 71.14
C THR A 509 22.16 -16.04 72.63
N ALA A 510 22.60 -17.26 72.93
CA ALA A 510 23.02 -17.68 74.27
C ALA A 510 24.50 -17.37 74.54
N GLU A 511 25.28 -16.99 73.52
CA GLU A 511 26.65 -16.54 73.68
C GLU A 511 26.72 -15.27 74.55
N THR A 512 27.68 -15.25 75.47
CA THR A 512 27.86 -14.15 76.45
C THR A 512 29.07 -13.27 76.14
N THR A 513 29.85 -13.62 75.10
CA THR A 513 31.00 -12.82 74.68
C THR A 513 30.56 -11.49 74.09
N SER A 514 31.34 -10.43 74.34
CA SER A 514 31.16 -9.12 73.72
C SER A 514 32.17 -8.82 72.61
N ILE A 515 33.12 -9.73 72.36
CA ILE A 515 34.25 -9.48 71.45
C ILE A 515 34.46 -10.55 70.38
N ARG A 516 33.95 -11.77 70.58
CA ARG A 516 34.14 -12.88 69.64
C ARG A 516 32.89 -13.11 68.80
N GLN A 517 33.09 -13.16 67.49
CA GLN A 517 32.07 -13.50 66.50
C GLN A 517 32.14 -14.99 66.19
N TYR A 518 31.45 -15.80 66.99
CA TYR A 518 31.43 -17.25 66.83
C TYR A 518 30.54 -17.63 65.64
N ASP A 519 29.27 -17.28 65.75
CA ASP A 519 28.27 -17.57 64.73
C ASP A 519 28.07 -16.38 63.81
N LYS A 520 27.86 -16.65 62.52
CA LYS A 520 27.76 -15.60 61.50
C LYS A 520 26.60 -15.83 60.54
N LEU A 521 25.92 -14.75 60.19
CA LEU A 521 25.03 -14.66 59.04
C LEU A 521 25.66 -13.78 57.97
N THR A 522 25.97 -14.36 56.81
CA THR A 522 26.47 -13.62 55.65
C THR A 522 25.34 -13.42 54.64
N VAL A 523 25.17 -12.18 54.18
CA VAL A 523 24.20 -11.80 53.13
C VAL A 523 24.97 -11.43 51.88
N ALA A 524 24.66 -12.06 50.76
CA ALA A 524 25.35 -11.84 49.49
C ALA A 524 24.37 -11.75 48.30
N VAL A 525 24.73 -10.95 47.29
CA VAL A 525 24.01 -10.85 46.02
C VAL A 525 25.00 -11.08 44.87
N GLY A 526 24.70 -12.02 43.98
CA GLY A 526 25.58 -12.33 42.84
C GLY A 526 26.98 -12.81 43.25
N GLY A 527 27.12 -13.35 44.47
CA GLY A 527 28.41 -13.76 45.06
C GLY A 527 29.15 -12.67 45.83
N THR A 528 28.69 -11.42 45.77
CA THR A 528 29.28 -10.30 46.53
C THR A 528 28.64 -10.19 47.91
N THR A 529 29.44 -10.26 48.97
CA THR A 529 28.98 -10.06 50.36
C THR A 529 28.57 -8.60 50.59
N LEU A 530 27.32 -8.39 50.98
CA LEU A 530 26.77 -7.08 51.37
C LEU A 530 27.00 -6.79 52.84
N ALA A 531 26.83 -7.80 53.71
CA ALA A 531 27.07 -7.69 55.13
C ALA A 531 27.34 -9.05 55.77
N THR A 532 27.98 -9.03 56.93
CA THR A 532 28.06 -10.17 57.85
C THR A 532 27.62 -9.72 59.23
N TYR A 533 26.64 -10.42 59.79
CA TYR A 533 26.17 -10.26 61.16
C TYR A 533 26.64 -11.45 61.99
N SER A 534 26.62 -11.32 63.30
CA SER A 534 27.09 -12.35 64.23
C SER A 534 26.30 -12.33 65.54
N ASN A 535 26.61 -13.26 66.43
CA ASN A 535 26.15 -13.26 67.82
C ASN A 535 26.36 -11.89 68.54
N LEU A 536 27.37 -11.11 68.16
CA LEU A 536 27.62 -9.77 68.72
C LEU A 536 26.59 -8.71 68.27
N ASN A 537 25.76 -9.02 67.27
CA ASN A 537 24.74 -8.13 66.75
C ASN A 537 23.35 -8.39 67.37
N LYS A 538 23.28 -9.16 68.47
CA LYS A 538 22.05 -9.37 69.24
C LYS A 538 21.37 -8.04 69.59
N ALA A 539 20.07 -7.98 69.35
CA ALA A 539 19.23 -6.84 69.70
C ALA A 539 17.83 -7.31 70.09
N SER A 540 17.10 -6.48 70.83
CA SER A 540 15.69 -6.73 71.12
C SER A 540 14.87 -6.60 69.84
N GLY A 541 14.19 -7.68 69.42
CA GLY A 541 13.32 -7.68 68.26
C GLY A 541 14.04 -7.56 66.91
N TYR A 542 13.29 -7.23 65.87
CA TYR A 542 13.79 -7.13 64.50
C TYR A 542 14.39 -5.75 64.22
N THR A 543 15.42 -5.73 63.39
CA THR A 543 16.00 -4.52 62.80
C THR A 543 16.00 -4.62 61.28
N GLN A 544 15.47 -3.62 60.59
CA GLN A 544 15.53 -3.57 59.13
C GLN A 544 16.95 -3.30 58.65
N ARG A 545 17.40 -4.06 57.66
CA ARG A 545 18.68 -3.87 56.96
C ARG A 545 18.37 -3.47 55.53
N THR A 546 19.14 -2.52 54.99
CA THR A 546 18.92 -1.96 53.65
C THR A 546 20.24 -1.79 52.92
N PHE A 547 20.25 -2.14 51.63
CA PHE A 547 21.42 -2.07 50.75
C PHE A 547 21.03 -1.50 49.38
N ASP A 548 21.93 -0.72 48.79
CA ASP A 548 21.84 -0.33 47.39
C ASP A 548 22.17 -1.55 46.50
N ALA A 549 21.26 -1.86 45.59
CA ALA A 549 21.35 -2.96 44.63
C ALA A 549 21.55 -2.47 43.18
N ALA A 550 21.87 -1.19 42.97
CA ALA A 550 22.00 -0.60 41.63
C ALA A 550 23.05 -1.29 40.75
N ALA A 551 24.11 -1.83 41.37
CA ALA A 551 25.14 -2.60 40.68
C ALA A 551 24.61 -3.84 39.95
N TYR A 552 23.41 -4.31 40.30
CA TYR A 552 22.79 -5.50 39.73
C TYR A 552 21.67 -5.18 38.72
N ALA A 553 21.45 -3.91 38.39
CA ALA A 553 20.45 -3.47 37.42
C ALA A 553 20.60 -4.20 36.07
N GLY A 554 19.51 -4.77 35.56
CA GLY A 554 19.48 -5.52 34.30
C GLY A 554 20.09 -6.92 34.35
N GLN A 555 20.48 -7.42 35.53
CA GLN A 555 21.11 -8.72 35.70
C GLN A 555 20.19 -9.73 36.39
N THR A 556 20.43 -11.02 36.12
CA THR A 556 19.90 -12.12 36.93
C THR A 556 20.93 -12.51 37.98
N VAL A 557 20.62 -12.31 39.25
CA VAL A 557 21.55 -12.51 40.38
C VAL A 557 20.93 -13.41 41.44
N THR A 558 21.76 -14.11 42.21
CA THR A 558 21.27 -14.91 43.35
C THR A 558 21.45 -14.11 44.63
N LEU A 559 20.34 -13.89 45.36
CA LEU A 559 20.37 -13.43 46.75
C LEU A 559 20.56 -14.64 47.66
N THR A 560 21.54 -14.58 48.56
CA THR A 560 21.88 -15.69 49.46
C THR A 560 22.07 -15.18 50.89
N PHE A 561 21.48 -15.90 51.83
CA PHE A 561 21.74 -15.82 53.26
C PHE A 561 22.42 -17.12 53.70
N THR A 562 23.57 -17.02 54.37
CA THR A 562 24.32 -18.17 54.87
C THR A 562 24.54 -18.01 56.36
N GLY A 563 23.91 -18.86 57.16
CA GLY A 563 24.13 -18.95 58.61
C GLY A 563 25.15 -20.04 58.92
N VAL A 564 26.18 -19.71 59.67
CA VAL A 564 27.18 -20.67 60.17
C VAL A 564 27.23 -20.57 61.68
N GLU A 565 26.88 -21.66 62.37
CA GLU A 565 27.08 -21.83 63.80
C GLU A 565 28.35 -22.64 64.08
N ASP A 566 29.04 -22.32 65.17
CA ASP A 566 30.10 -23.14 65.72
C ASP A 566 29.60 -24.22 66.69
N SER A 567 30.50 -24.98 67.31
CA SER A 567 30.14 -26.06 68.23
C SER A 567 30.11 -25.61 69.68
N SER A 568 29.12 -24.79 70.07
CA SER A 568 28.93 -24.40 71.47
C SER A 568 27.50 -23.91 71.78
N LEU A 569 27.28 -22.60 71.86
CA LEU A 569 26.00 -22.02 72.25
C LEU A 569 25.26 -21.56 70.99
N GLN A 570 23.93 -21.52 71.07
CA GLN A 570 23.12 -21.19 69.90
C GLN A 570 23.19 -19.71 69.56
N THR A 571 23.16 -19.42 68.26
CA THR A 571 22.75 -18.12 67.73
C THR A 571 21.72 -18.31 66.64
N SER A 572 20.56 -17.69 66.85
CA SER A 572 19.42 -17.69 65.94
C SER A 572 19.47 -16.44 65.07
N PHE A 573 19.54 -16.62 63.76
CA PHE A 573 19.40 -15.57 62.76
C PHE A 573 18.04 -15.71 62.07
N VAL A 574 17.12 -14.82 62.41
CA VAL A 574 15.74 -14.88 61.93
C VAL A 574 15.52 -13.76 60.93
N VAL A 575 15.31 -14.12 59.67
CA VAL A 575 15.13 -13.22 58.53
C VAL A 575 13.67 -13.26 58.10
N ASP A 576 13.10 -12.08 57.85
CA ASP A 576 11.72 -11.93 57.39
C ASP A 576 11.55 -10.73 56.44
N ASP A 577 10.44 -10.69 55.72
CA ASP A 577 10.01 -9.58 54.86
C ASP A 577 11.11 -9.08 53.90
N VAL A 578 11.68 -10.01 53.13
CA VAL A 578 12.77 -9.74 52.18
C VAL A 578 12.23 -9.09 50.92
N THR A 579 12.76 -7.93 50.57
CA THR A 579 12.31 -7.08 49.47
C THR A 579 13.49 -6.57 48.66
N LEU A 580 13.41 -6.61 47.34
CA LEU A 580 14.25 -5.83 46.43
C LEU A 580 13.32 -5.02 45.52
N THR A 581 13.23 -3.72 45.78
CA THR A 581 12.34 -2.81 45.05
C THR A 581 13.15 -1.98 44.07
N ALA A 582 12.73 -1.96 42.81
CA ALA A 582 13.26 -1.08 41.78
C ALA A 582 12.23 -0.01 41.43
N SER A 583 12.60 1.27 41.39
CA SER A 583 11.67 2.38 41.10
C SER A 583 12.28 3.51 40.30
#